data_AF-A0A150VG68-F1
#
_entry.id   AF-A0A150VG68-F1
#
_cell.length_a   1.000
_cell.length_b   1.000
_cell.length_c   1.000
_cell.angle_alpha   90.00
_cell.angle_beta   90.00
_cell.angle_gamma   90.00
#
_symmetry.space_group_name_H-M   'P 1'
#
loop_
_entity.id
_entity.type
_entity.pdbx_description
1 polymer ?
#
loop_
_entity_poly.entity_id
_entity_poly.type
_entity_poly.pdbx_seq_one_letter_code
_entity_poly.pdbx_strand_id
1 'polypeptide(L)'
;MAPLQPKGSHFGLILPLCTSSATVGLSLLQYAIFVPILRAPTHNSTNTPLAGKPLSQFWSVWLAPATSVVVGFTVTSAVAGVACARWLRTHQTLETTDVSSFYLYGAFLAAGHLAFAPAVAGKIQRMIAADKESSEVREVETVNREQQKAWLMWHTVRTVLVDVPALWCFAEGVALALWIV
;
A
#
# COMPACT_ATOMS: atom_id res chain seq x y z
N MET A 1 24.22 28.30 16.23
CA MET A 1 23.98 27.44 15.06
C MET A 1 23.21 28.25 14.04
N ALA A 2 23.71 28.36 12.80
CA ALA A 2 22.92 28.96 11.74
C ALA A 2 21.71 28.04 11.42
N PRO A 3 20.52 28.60 11.17
CA PRO A 3 19.37 27.79 10.76
C PRO A 3 19.67 27.09 9.44
N LEU A 4 19.36 25.79 9.34
CA LEU A 4 19.44 25.02 8.11
C LEU A 4 18.62 25.74 7.03
N GLN A 5 19.24 26.11 5.90
CA GLN A 5 18.52 26.66 4.75
C GLN A 5 18.11 25.51 3.84
N PRO A 6 16.84 25.08 3.83
CA PRO A 6 16.41 23.96 3.01
C PRO A 6 16.57 24.30 1.53
N LYS A 7 17.42 23.56 0.82
CA LYS A 7 17.52 23.63 -0.64
C LYS A 7 16.34 22.88 -1.25
N GLY A 8 15.90 23.26 -2.45
CA GLY A 8 14.83 22.56 -3.18
C GLY A 8 15.08 21.05 -3.35
N SER A 9 16.35 20.62 -3.35
CA SER A 9 16.76 19.21 -3.33
C SER A 9 16.24 18.45 -2.11
N HIS A 10 16.06 19.09 -0.95
CA HIS A 10 15.62 18.43 0.29
C HIS A 10 14.15 18.00 0.18
N PHE A 11 13.31 18.77 -0.52
CA PHE A 11 11.93 18.37 -0.80
C PHE A 11 11.85 17.16 -1.74
N GLY A 12 12.76 17.07 -2.72
CA GLY A 12 12.85 15.92 -3.61
C GLY A 12 13.24 14.64 -2.87
N LEU A 13 14.18 14.73 -1.92
CA LEU A 13 14.68 13.61 -1.12
C LEU A 13 13.63 13.02 -0.18
N ILE A 14 12.67 13.83 0.29
CA ILE A 14 11.60 13.39 1.21
C ILE A 14 10.41 12.78 0.47
N LEU A 15 10.20 13.11 -0.81
CA LEU A 15 9.05 12.65 -1.58
C LEU A 15 8.79 11.12 -1.51
N PRO A 16 9.78 10.23 -1.74
CA PRO A 16 9.52 8.78 -1.68
C PRO A 16 9.16 8.30 -0.26
N LEU A 17 9.65 8.97 0.79
CA LEU A 17 9.26 8.70 2.17
C LEU A 17 7.78 9.06 2.41
N CYS A 18 7.34 10.22 1.93
CA CYS A 18 5.95 10.67 2.06
C CYS A 18 4.98 9.69 1.38
N THR A 19 5.26 9.31 0.13
CA THR A 19 4.38 8.42 -0.63
C THR A 19 4.41 6.98 -0.10
N SER A 20 5.57 6.50 0.38
CA SER A 20 5.67 5.19 1.02
C SER A 20 4.93 5.17 2.38
N SER A 21 5.02 6.26 3.15
CA SER A 21 4.25 6.43 4.40
C SER A 21 2.74 6.41 4.14
N ALA A 22 2.29 7.07 3.07
CA ALA A 22 0.89 7.04 2.65
C ALA A 22 0.43 5.62 2.27
N THR A 23 1.26 4.83 1.57
CA THR A 23 0.98 3.43 1.26
C THR A 23 0.83 2.57 2.51
N VAL A 24 1.74 2.69 3.48
CA VAL A 24 1.65 1.96 4.76
C VAL A 24 0.44 2.43 5.57
N GLY A 25 0.21 3.74 5.67
CA GLY A 25 -0.93 4.31 6.37
C GLY A 25 -2.28 3.82 5.81
N LEU A 26 -2.43 3.81 4.48
CA LEU A 26 -3.59 3.22 3.82
C LEU A 26 -3.71 1.72 4.09
N SER A 27 -2.60 1.00 4.11
CA SER A 27 -2.59 -0.44 4.41
C SER A 27 -3.06 -0.74 5.83
N LEU A 28 -2.68 0.09 6.80
CA LEU A 28 -3.12 -0.01 8.19
C LEU A 28 -4.62 0.34 8.33
N LEU A 29 -5.07 1.40 7.67
CA LEU A 29 -6.48 1.80 7.64
C LEU A 29 -7.38 0.68 7.12
N GLN A 30 -6.93 -0.09 6.13
CA GLN A 30 -7.69 -1.21 5.59
C GLN A 30 -7.99 -2.29 6.65
N TYR A 31 -7.11 -2.55 7.62
CA TYR A 31 -7.45 -3.48 8.72
C TYR A 31 -8.59 -2.95 9.59
N ALA A 32 -8.56 -1.65 9.91
CA ALA A 32 -9.58 -1.01 10.72
C ALA A 32 -10.97 -1.08 10.07
N ILE A 33 -11.03 -1.12 8.73
CA ILE A 33 -12.28 -1.24 7.97
C ILE A 33 -12.69 -2.70 7.84
N PHE A 34 -11.80 -3.57 7.35
CA PHE A 34 -12.17 -4.90 6.87
C PHE A 34 -12.13 -6.00 7.93
N VAL A 35 -11.36 -5.86 9.01
CA VAL A 35 -11.39 -6.85 10.10
C VAL A 35 -12.74 -6.84 10.82
N PRO A 36 -13.35 -5.68 11.16
CA PRO A 36 -14.70 -5.66 11.72
C PRO A 36 -15.77 -6.26 10.80
N ILE A 37 -15.72 -5.97 9.49
CA ILE A 37 -16.64 -6.56 8.50
C ILE A 37 -16.54 -8.08 8.53
N LEU A 38 -15.33 -8.63 8.57
CA LEU A 38 -15.11 -10.08 8.64
C LEU A 38 -15.59 -10.68 9.97
N ARG A 39 -15.58 -9.92 11.07
CA ARG A 39 -16.03 -10.37 12.40
C ARG A 39 -17.50 -10.09 12.67
N ALA A 40 -18.18 -9.35 11.81
CA ALA A 40 -19.58 -9.01 11.99
C ALA A 40 -20.44 -10.29 12.07
N PRO A 41 -21.55 -10.28 12.83
CA PRO A 41 -22.46 -11.41 12.93
C PRO A 41 -22.95 -11.87 11.55
N THR A 42 -23.14 -13.18 11.40
CA THR A 42 -23.72 -13.78 10.20
C THR A 42 -25.19 -13.43 10.05
N HIS A 43 -25.71 -13.54 8.82
CA HIS A 43 -27.12 -13.30 8.51
C HIS A 43 -28.03 -13.99 9.53
N ASN A 44 -28.92 -13.20 10.15
CA ASN A 44 -30.07 -13.67 10.90
C ASN A 44 -31.33 -13.03 10.31
N SER A 45 -32.52 -13.48 10.72
CA SER A 45 -33.80 -13.06 10.17
C SER A 45 -34.08 -11.55 10.23
N THR A 46 -33.25 -10.78 10.94
CA THR A 46 -33.42 -9.34 11.21
C THR A 46 -32.31 -8.45 10.65
N ASN A 47 -31.17 -9.00 10.21
CA ASN A 47 -30.00 -8.20 9.80
C ASN A 47 -29.35 -8.72 8.52
N THR A 48 -29.15 -7.80 7.56
CA THR A 48 -28.31 -8.03 6.38
C THR A 48 -26.84 -8.10 6.81
N PRO A 49 -26.11 -9.19 6.51
CA PRO A 49 -24.70 -9.32 6.88
C PRO A 49 -23.87 -8.29 6.11
N LEU A 50 -23.03 -7.55 6.82
CA LEU A 50 -22.14 -6.55 6.19
C LEU A 50 -21.13 -7.22 5.25
N ALA A 51 -20.75 -8.47 5.53
CA ALA A 51 -19.90 -9.29 4.67
C ALA A 51 -20.64 -9.90 3.46
N GLY A 52 -21.96 -9.77 3.35
CA GLY A 52 -22.74 -10.24 2.20
C GLY A 52 -22.72 -9.25 1.04
N LYS A 53 -23.87 -9.08 0.36
CA LYS A 53 -24.04 -8.17 -0.78
C LYS A 53 -23.52 -6.73 -0.57
N PRO A 54 -23.68 -6.10 0.63
CA PRO A 54 -23.13 -4.77 0.86
C PRO A 54 -21.62 -4.66 0.61
N LEU A 55 -20.85 -5.70 0.98
CA LEU A 55 -19.41 -5.72 0.73
C LEU A 55 -19.08 -5.83 -0.76
N SER A 56 -19.81 -6.67 -1.50
CA SER A 56 -19.65 -6.81 -2.95
C SER A 56 -19.94 -5.49 -3.67
N GLN A 57 -20.98 -4.78 -3.25
CA GLN A 57 -21.36 -3.47 -3.77
C GLN A 57 -20.33 -2.39 -3.42
N PHE A 58 -19.81 -2.41 -2.19
CA PHE A 58 -18.72 -1.53 -1.80
C PHE A 58 -17.52 -1.71 -2.73
N TRP A 59 -17.10 -2.95 -2.97
CA TRP A 59 -15.94 -3.23 -3.82
C TRP A 59 -16.16 -2.88 -5.28
N SER A 60 -17.37 -3.05 -5.82
CA SER A 60 -17.67 -2.73 -7.22
C SER A 60 -17.52 -1.24 -7.52
N VAL A 61 -17.77 -0.39 -6.52
CA VAL A 61 -17.59 1.07 -6.62
C VAL A 61 -16.18 1.50 -6.23
N TRP A 62 -15.59 0.90 -5.19
CA TRP A 62 -14.35 1.36 -4.59
C TRP A 62 -13.08 0.86 -5.29
N LEU A 63 -13.12 -0.30 -5.97
CA LEU A 63 -11.91 -0.96 -6.49
C LEU A 63 -11.12 -0.08 -7.48
N ALA A 64 -11.79 0.52 -8.47
CA ALA A 64 -11.13 1.35 -9.47
C ALA A 64 -10.45 2.60 -8.88
N PRO A 65 -11.14 3.48 -8.12
CA PRO A 65 -10.48 4.65 -7.54
C PRO A 65 -9.39 4.28 -6.52
N ALA A 66 -9.60 3.24 -5.71
CA ALA A 66 -8.58 2.77 -4.77
C ALA A 66 -7.32 2.27 -5.50
N THR A 67 -7.49 1.55 -6.61
CA THR A 67 -6.37 1.08 -7.44
C THR A 67 -5.57 2.25 -7.99
N SER A 68 -6.23 3.29 -8.51
CA SER A 68 -5.54 4.48 -9.03
C SER A 68 -4.69 5.19 -7.97
N VAL A 69 -5.21 5.35 -6.76
CA VAL A 69 -4.48 5.96 -5.64
C VAL A 69 -3.27 5.12 -5.25
N VAL A 70 -3.45 3.81 -5.09
CA VAL A 70 -2.37 2.89 -4.70
C VAL A 70 -1.29 2.83 -5.77
N VAL A 71 -1.65 2.75 -7.05
CA VAL A 71 -0.69 2.77 -8.16
C VAL A 71 0.05 4.10 -8.18
N GLY A 72 -0.65 5.22 -7.98
CA GLY A 72 -0.04 6.55 -7.89
C GLY A 72 1.07 6.61 -6.83
N PHE A 73 0.75 6.26 -5.57
CA PHE A 73 1.76 6.28 -4.51
C PHE A 73 2.89 5.29 -4.74
N THR A 74 2.59 4.11 -5.26
CA THR A 74 3.58 3.06 -5.51
C THR A 74 4.58 3.49 -6.60
N VAL A 75 4.07 3.96 -7.74
CA VAL A 75 4.90 4.42 -8.86
C VAL A 75 5.68 5.66 -8.46
N THR A 76 5.07 6.64 -7.77
CA THR A 76 5.79 7.82 -7.29
C THR A 76 6.92 7.44 -6.34
N SER A 77 6.68 6.52 -5.38
CA SER A 77 7.72 6.05 -4.46
C SER A 77 8.89 5.41 -5.20
N ALA A 78 8.60 4.53 -6.17
CA ALA A 78 9.63 3.84 -6.95
C ALA A 78 10.43 4.82 -7.83
N VAL A 79 9.75 5.68 -8.61
CA VAL A 79 10.40 6.64 -9.52
C VAL A 79 11.18 7.69 -8.75
N ALA A 80 10.60 8.27 -7.69
CA ALA A 80 11.27 9.26 -6.87
C ALA A 80 12.49 8.65 -6.15
N GLY A 81 12.37 7.42 -5.65
CA GLY A 81 13.49 6.70 -5.04
C GLY A 81 14.66 6.51 -6.02
N VAL A 82 14.40 6.03 -7.24
CA VAL A 82 15.44 5.91 -8.28
C VAL A 82 16.05 7.27 -8.64
N ALA A 83 15.23 8.31 -8.76
CA ALA A 83 15.70 9.66 -9.06
C ALA A 83 16.62 10.20 -7.94
N CYS A 84 16.24 10.01 -6.67
CA CYS A 84 17.05 10.40 -5.52
C CYS A 84 18.38 9.62 -5.47
N ALA A 85 18.35 8.30 -5.67
CA ALA A 85 19.55 7.48 -5.73
C ALA A 85 20.49 7.95 -6.84
N ARG A 86 19.96 8.25 -8.03
CA ARG A 86 20.76 8.79 -9.14
C ARG A 86 21.33 10.15 -8.81
N TRP A 87 20.56 11.05 -8.20
CA TRP A 87 21.02 12.39 -7.84
C TRP A 87 22.17 12.34 -6.84
N LEU A 88 22.04 11.52 -5.77
CA LEU A 88 23.09 11.31 -4.77
C LEU A 88 24.36 10.73 -5.39
N ARG A 89 24.22 9.77 -6.31
CA ARG A 89 25.36 9.21 -7.07
C ARG A 89 25.98 10.14 -8.10
N THR A 90 25.34 11.25 -8.46
CA THR A 90 25.97 12.27 -9.34
C THR A 90 26.75 13.29 -8.52
N HIS A 91 26.39 13.50 -7.25
CA HIS A 91 27.04 14.42 -6.32
C HIS A 91 27.93 13.64 -5.33
N GLN A 92 28.78 12.75 -5.86
CA GLN A 92 29.48 11.72 -5.08
C GLN A 92 30.45 12.29 -4.04
N THR A 93 30.11 12.07 -2.78
CA THR A 93 31.06 11.83 -1.69
C THR A 93 30.92 10.34 -1.30
N LEU A 94 31.86 9.79 -0.53
CA LEU A 94 31.73 8.41 0.00
C LEU A 94 30.38 8.23 0.72
N GLU A 95 29.99 9.22 1.52
CA GLU A 95 28.76 9.23 2.30
C GLU A 95 27.49 9.23 1.43
N THR A 96 27.45 9.99 0.32
CA THR A 96 26.25 10.01 -0.56
C THR A 96 26.06 8.71 -1.34
N THR A 97 27.11 7.92 -1.54
CA THR A 97 27.02 6.62 -2.23
C THR A 97 26.30 5.58 -1.37
N ASP A 98 26.61 5.52 -0.08
CA ASP A 98 25.95 4.61 0.86
C ASP A 98 24.47 4.99 1.05
N VAL A 99 24.17 6.29 1.16
CA VAL A 99 22.78 6.79 1.24
C VAL A 99 21.97 6.45 -0.01
N SER A 100 22.60 6.49 -1.19
CA SER A 100 21.91 6.16 -2.45
C SER A 100 21.36 4.73 -2.48
N SER A 101 21.98 3.79 -1.77
CA SER A 101 21.56 2.39 -1.72
C SER A 101 20.23 2.22 -1.00
N PHE A 102 19.98 2.97 0.08
CA PHE A 102 18.70 2.98 0.79
C PHE A 102 17.54 3.42 -0.13
N TYR A 103 17.73 4.50 -0.89
CA TYR A 103 16.74 4.94 -1.87
C TYR A 103 16.49 3.89 -2.97
N LEU A 104 17.53 3.20 -3.42
CA LEU A 104 17.41 2.17 -4.45
C LEU A 104 16.67 0.93 -3.92
N TYR A 105 17.01 0.45 -2.72
CA TYR A 105 16.30 -0.68 -2.08
C TYR A 105 14.83 -0.33 -1.81
N GLY A 106 14.56 0.87 -1.29
CA GLY A 106 13.20 1.36 -1.10
C GLY A 106 12.41 1.40 -2.40
N ALA A 107 13.03 1.82 -3.50
CA ALA A 107 12.39 1.87 -4.81
C ALA A 107 12.06 0.47 -5.36
N PHE A 108 12.98 -0.50 -5.24
CA PHE A 108 12.73 -1.88 -5.65
C PHE A 108 11.62 -2.53 -4.85
N LEU A 109 11.63 -2.32 -3.52
CA LEU A 109 10.56 -2.80 -2.64
C LEU A 109 9.24 -2.13 -3.02
N ALA A 110 9.19 -0.80 -3.15
CA ALA A 110 7.98 -0.10 -3.59
C ALA A 110 7.43 -0.68 -4.91
N ALA A 111 8.26 -0.89 -5.92
CA ALA A 111 7.83 -1.52 -7.18
C ALA A 111 7.30 -2.95 -6.96
N GLY A 112 7.89 -3.71 -6.03
CA GLY A 112 7.45 -5.04 -5.62
C GLY A 112 6.00 -5.10 -5.14
N HIS A 113 5.42 -4.00 -4.66
CA HIS A 113 4.00 -3.92 -4.29
C HIS A 113 3.10 -4.37 -5.45
N LEU A 114 3.44 -3.98 -6.68
CA LEU A 114 2.65 -4.28 -7.87
C LEU A 114 2.63 -5.78 -8.20
N ALA A 115 3.64 -6.54 -7.77
CA ALA A 115 3.68 -7.99 -7.98
C ALA A 115 2.57 -8.74 -7.21
N PHE A 116 2.00 -8.13 -6.17
CA PHE A 116 0.89 -8.69 -5.40
C PHE A 116 -0.48 -8.41 -6.03
N ALA A 117 -0.56 -7.62 -7.10
CA ALA A 117 -1.83 -7.24 -7.72
C ALA A 117 -2.70 -8.46 -8.11
N PRO A 118 -2.18 -9.53 -8.72
CA PRO A 118 -3.01 -10.70 -9.06
C PRO A 118 -3.58 -11.40 -7.81
N ALA A 119 -2.78 -11.52 -6.75
CA ALA A 119 -3.18 -12.20 -5.51
C ALA A 119 -4.24 -11.42 -4.71
N VAL A 120 -4.24 -10.09 -4.84
CA VAL A 120 -5.16 -9.18 -4.13
C VAL A 120 -6.41 -8.90 -4.98
N ALA A 121 -6.24 -8.41 -6.22
CA ALA A 121 -7.34 -7.99 -7.08
C ALA A 121 -8.26 -9.17 -7.46
N GLY A 122 -7.69 -10.36 -7.70
CA GLY A 122 -8.49 -11.55 -8.03
C GLY A 122 -9.46 -11.95 -6.92
N LYS A 123 -9.13 -11.70 -5.64
CA LYS A 123 -10.03 -11.97 -4.51
C LYS A 123 -11.17 -10.97 -4.46
N ILE A 124 -10.88 -9.69 -4.70
CA ILE A 124 -11.89 -8.63 -4.75
C ILE A 124 -12.87 -8.88 -5.92
N GLN A 125 -12.35 -9.25 -7.09
CA GLN A 125 -13.19 -9.55 -8.26
C GLN A 125 -14.16 -10.71 -7.99
N ARG A 126 -13.71 -11.76 -7.27
CA ARG A 126 -14.59 -12.87 -6.87
C ARG A 126 -15.68 -12.43 -5.88
N MET A 127 -15.38 -11.51 -4.96
CA MET A 127 -16.42 -10.94 -4.08
C MET A 127 -17.45 -10.13 -4.87
N ILE A 128 -17.02 -9.36 -5.87
CA ILE A 128 -17.93 -8.62 -6.76
C ILE A 128 -18.78 -9.58 -7.60
N ALA A 129 -18.19 -10.67 -8.09
CA ALA A 129 -18.88 -11.68 -8.90
C ALA A 129 -19.96 -12.42 -8.10
N ALA A 130 -19.70 -12.72 -6.81
CA ALA A 130 -20.64 -13.44 -5.96
C ALA A 130 -22.04 -12.80 -5.92
N ASP A 131 -22.14 -11.47 -5.83
CA ASP A 131 -23.43 -10.75 -5.84
C ASP A 131 -24.15 -10.80 -7.19
N LYS A 132 -23.39 -10.97 -8.30
CA LYS A 132 -23.97 -11.11 -9.65
C LYS A 132 -24.44 -12.52 -9.93
N GLU A 133 -23.76 -13.51 -9.35
CA GLU A 133 -23.97 -14.93 -9.63
C GLU A 133 -25.03 -15.57 -8.73
N SER A 134 -25.24 -15.05 -7.51
CA SER A 134 -26.24 -15.60 -6.58
C SER A 134 -27.19 -14.53 -6.02
N SER A 135 -28.49 -14.87 -6.01
CA SER A 135 -29.49 -14.07 -5.31
C SER A 135 -29.52 -14.39 -3.80
N GLU A 136 -28.98 -15.53 -3.38
CA GLU A 136 -29.00 -16.01 -1.99
C GLU A 136 -27.98 -15.27 -1.11
N VAL A 137 -28.47 -14.54 -0.11
CA VAL A 137 -27.63 -13.71 0.77
C VAL A 137 -26.57 -14.53 1.51
N ARG A 138 -26.93 -15.74 1.95
CA ARG A 138 -26.04 -16.62 2.73
C ARG A 138 -24.90 -17.18 1.89
N GLU A 139 -25.16 -17.48 0.63
CA GLU A 139 -24.13 -17.95 -0.31
C GLU A 139 -23.11 -16.83 -0.59
N VAL A 140 -23.60 -15.64 -0.94
CA VAL A 140 -22.75 -14.46 -1.15
C VAL A 140 -21.90 -14.15 0.07
N GLU A 141 -22.50 -14.17 1.26
CA GLU A 141 -21.76 -13.97 2.52
C GLU A 141 -20.64 -14.99 2.71
N THR A 142 -20.90 -16.27 2.42
CA THR A 142 -19.92 -17.35 2.60
C THR A 142 -18.71 -17.15 1.68
N VAL A 143 -18.96 -16.89 0.39
CA VAL A 143 -17.91 -16.62 -0.59
C VAL A 143 -17.11 -15.38 -0.19
N ASN A 144 -17.80 -14.31 0.19
CA ASN A 144 -17.16 -13.05 0.56
C ASN A 144 -16.25 -13.19 1.79
N ARG A 145 -16.70 -13.90 2.83
CA ARG A 145 -15.87 -14.14 4.03
C ARG A 145 -14.60 -14.92 3.69
N GLU A 146 -14.71 -15.95 2.85
CA GLU A 146 -13.56 -16.74 2.42
C GLU A 146 -12.58 -15.89 1.61
N GLN A 147 -13.07 -15.17 0.60
CA GLN A 147 -12.22 -14.34 -0.25
C GLN A 147 -11.63 -13.15 0.51
N GLN A 148 -12.36 -12.54 1.45
CA GLN A 148 -11.87 -11.44 2.28
C GLN A 148 -10.79 -11.92 3.26
N LYS A 149 -10.90 -13.12 3.83
CA LYS A 149 -9.85 -13.71 4.65
C LYS A 149 -8.57 -13.95 3.84
N ALA A 150 -8.71 -14.52 2.65
CA ALA A 150 -7.58 -14.73 1.74
C ALA A 150 -6.96 -13.41 1.27
N TRP A 151 -7.79 -12.41 1.00
CA TRP A 151 -7.36 -11.05 0.63
C TRP A 151 -6.58 -10.39 1.77
N LEU A 152 -7.08 -10.42 3.01
CA LEU A 152 -6.39 -9.89 4.19
C LEU A 152 -5.04 -10.56 4.41
N MET A 153 -4.95 -11.88 4.20
CA MET A 153 -3.69 -12.60 4.28
C MET A 153 -2.66 -12.06 3.27
N TRP A 154 -3.00 -11.97 1.98
CA TRP A 154 -2.09 -11.45 0.96
C TRP A 154 -1.75 -9.97 1.17
N HIS A 155 -2.73 -9.17 1.60
CA HIS A 155 -2.52 -7.79 2.01
C HIS A 155 -1.50 -7.69 3.15
N THR A 156 -1.60 -8.57 4.16
CA THR A 156 -0.64 -8.63 5.27
C THR A 156 0.76 -8.99 4.80
N VAL A 157 0.87 -10.04 3.97
CA VAL A 157 2.16 -10.48 3.42
C VAL A 157 2.82 -9.34 2.65
N ARG A 158 2.08 -8.66 1.75
CA ARG A 158 2.60 -7.51 1.00
C ARG A 158 3.05 -6.39 1.95
N THR A 159 2.22 -6.02 2.92
CA THR A 159 2.55 -4.91 3.82
C THR A 159 3.79 -5.18 4.65
N VAL A 160 3.95 -6.41 5.18
CA VAL A 160 5.10 -6.76 6.01
C VAL A 160 6.37 -6.98 5.20
N LEU A 161 6.28 -7.64 4.04
CA LEU A 161 7.47 -7.99 3.25
C LEU A 161 7.93 -6.88 2.30
N VAL A 162 7.06 -5.93 1.99
CA VAL A 162 7.31 -4.94 0.93
C VAL A 162 7.06 -3.53 1.40
N ASP A 163 5.86 -3.19 1.85
CA ASP A 163 5.49 -1.80 2.13
C ASP A 163 6.27 -1.23 3.34
N VAL A 164 6.35 -1.99 4.44
CA VAL A 164 7.09 -1.59 5.65
C VAL A 164 8.60 -1.53 5.41
N PRO A 165 9.25 -2.54 4.78
CA PRO A 165 10.65 -2.44 4.40
C PRO A 165 10.96 -1.28 3.46
N ALA A 166 10.08 -0.99 2.48
CA ALA A 166 10.26 0.17 1.60
C ALA A 166 10.26 1.48 2.40
N LEU A 167 9.29 1.63 3.31
CA LEU A 167 9.18 2.78 4.20
C LEU A 167 10.44 2.94 5.06
N TRP A 168 10.91 1.84 5.65
CA TRP A 168 12.13 1.83 6.45
C TRP A 168 13.34 2.31 5.63
N CYS A 169 13.55 1.74 4.44
CA CYS A 169 14.64 2.16 3.56
C CYS A 169 14.58 3.65 3.22
N PHE A 170 13.40 4.19 2.89
CA PHE A 170 13.27 5.62 2.61
C PHE A 170 13.45 6.50 3.85
N ALA A 171 13.03 6.04 5.03
CA ALA A 171 13.24 6.76 6.27
C ALA A 171 14.74 6.90 6.60
N GLU A 172 15.50 5.80 6.47
CA GLU A 172 16.97 5.80 6.63
C GLU A 172 17.64 6.68 5.57
N GLY A 173 17.24 6.54 4.31
CA GLY A 173 17.76 7.36 3.21
C GLY A 173 17.56 8.87 3.46
N VAL A 174 16.37 9.28 3.90
CA VAL A 174 16.07 10.68 4.23
C VAL A 174 16.85 11.12 5.47
N ALA A 175 16.85 10.33 6.53
CA ALA A 175 17.54 10.66 7.77
C ALA A 175 19.02 10.95 7.50
N LEU A 176 19.69 10.04 6.79
CA LEU A 176 21.10 10.21 6.44
C LEU A 176 21.33 11.35 5.45
N ALA A 177 20.48 11.50 4.43
CA ALA A 177 20.61 12.59 3.46
C ALA A 177 20.50 13.98 4.11
N LEU A 178 19.71 14.14 5.17
CA LEU A 178 19.59 15.41 5.92
C LEU A 178 20.86 15.77 6.71
N TRP A 179 21.73 14.80 6.98
CA TRP A 179 23.02 15.04 7.65
C TRP A 179 24.15 15.36 6.68
N ILE A 180 24.04 14.91 5.43
CA ILE A 180 25.13 14.94 4.44
C ILE A 180 24.94 16.05 3.39
N VAL A 181 23.71 16.54 3.17
CA VAL A 181 23.36 17.52 2.12
C VAL A 181 23.13 18.95 2.67
#